data_AF-A0A5M3MLR6-F1
#
_entry.id   AF-A0A5M3MLR6-F1
#
_cell.length_a   1.000
_cell.length_b   1.000
_cell.length_c   1.000
_cell.angle_alpha   90.00
_cell.angle_beta   90.00
_cell.angle_gamma   90.00
#
_symmetry.space_group_name_H-M   'P 1'
#
loop_
_entity.id
_entity.type
_entity.pdbx_description
1 polymer ?
#
loop_
_entity_poly.entity_id
_entity_poly.type
_entity_poly.pdbx_seq_one_letter_code
_entity_poly.pdbx_strand_id
1 'polypeptide(L)' 'MFGCCVAGRLLQTDLQQVDETHALFELPAASTINHISVFLLGTVPFPDGYGATVHFFWPGKG' A
#
# COMPACT_ATOMS: atom_id res chain seq x y z
N MET A 1 -3.25 9.57 -2.19
CA MET A 1 -4.14 9.19 -1.07
C MET A 1 -3.39 8.34 -0.04
N PHE A 2 -2.74 7.24 -0.46
CA PHE A 2 -1.97 6.35 0.41
C PHE A 2 -0.47 6.47 0.19
N GLY A 3 0.31 6.18 1.24
CA GLY A 3 1.74 5.93 1.18
C GLY A 3 2.04 4.55 1.75
N CYS A 4 3.05 3.89 1.18
CA CYS A 4 3.54 2.59 1.63
C CYS A 4 5.03 2.68 1.94
N CYS A 5 5.42 2.32 3.17
CA CYS A 5 6.81 2.34 3.61
C CYS A 5 7.22 0.94 4.07
N VAL A 6 8.24 0.40 3.43
CA VAL A 6 8.90 -0.83 3.86
C VAL A 6 10.05 -0.45 4.79
N ALA A 7 10.15 -1.10 5.95
CA ALA A 7 11.23 -0.82 6.89
C ALA A 7 12.60 -0.99 6.20
N GLY A 8 13.43 0.06 6.27
CA GLY A 8 14.76 0.10 5.63
C GLY A 8 14.76 0.47 4.14
N ARG A 9 13.61 0.83 3.55
CA ARG A 9 13.52 1.34 2.18
C ARG A 9 12.90 2.74 2.15
N LEU A 10 13.01 3.39 1.00
CA LEU A 10 12.37 4.69 0.77
C LEU A 10 10.85 4.55 0.73
N LEU A 11 10.16 5.62 1.12
CA LEU A 11 8.72 5.75 1.02
C LEU A 11 8.28 5.59 -0.44
N GLN A 12 7.32 4.71 -0.66
CA GLN A 12 6.65 4.57 -1.94
C GLN A 12 5.36 5.37 -1.94
N THR A 13 5.28 6.32 -2.86
CA THR A 13 4.08 7.09 -3.17
C THR A 13 3.57 6.82 -4.59
N ASP A 14 4.23 5.91 -5.32
CA ASP A 14 3.89 5.52 -6.68
C ASP A 14 2.73 4.51 -6.65
N LEU A 15 1.55 5.03 -6.31
CA LEU A 15 0.32 4.27 -6.21
C LEU A 15 -0.18 3.94 -7.61
N GLN A 16 -0.22 2.66 -7.97
CA GLN A 16 -0.86 2.21 -9.20
C GLN A 16 -2.36 2.01 -8.96
N GLN A 17 -3.18 2.89 -9.53
CA GLN A 17 -4.63 2.78 -9.46
C GLN A 17 -5.12 1.79 -10.53
N VAL A 18 -5.72 0.68 -10.10
CA VAL A 18 -6.29 -0.35 -11.00
C VAL A 18 -7.76 -0.11 -11.28
N ASP A 19 -8.47 0.49 -10.32
CA ASP A 19 -9.87 0.82 -10.44
C ASP A 19 -10.19 2.06 -9.60
N GLU A 20 -11.42 2.58 -9.68
CA GLU A 20 -11.85 3.77 -8.92
C GLU A 20 -11.69 3.60 -7.41
N THR A 21 -11.84 2.36 -6.91
CA THR A 21 -11.78 2.03 -5.48
C THR A 21 -10.56 1.20 -5.07
N HIS A 22 -9.77 0.72 -6.03
CA HIS A 22 -8.65 -0.19 -5.77
C HIS A 22 -7.33 0.39 -6.27
N ALA A 23 -6.32 0.27 -5.42
CA ALA A 23 -4.99 0.74 -5.71
C ALA A 23 -3.93 -0.20 -5.14
N LEU A 24 -2.78 -0.23 -5.80
CA LEU A 24 -1.74 -1.21 -5.59
C LEU A 24 -0.40 -0.51 -5.38
N PHE A 25 0.49 -1.19 -4.64
CA PHE A 25 1.89 -0.84 -4.53
C PHE A 25 2.73 -2.04 -4.92
N GLU A 26 3.68 -1.83 -5.83
CA GLU A 26 4.64 -2.87 -6.17
C GLU A 26 5.78 -2.92 -5.13
N LEU A 27 5.91 -4.05 -4.46
CA LEU A 27 6.94 -4.29 -3.46
C LEU A 27 8.02 -5.21 -4.04
N PRO A 28 9.13 -4.67 -4.61
CA PRO A 28 10.19 -5.50 -5.16
C PRO A 28 10.89 -6.31 -4.07
N ALA A 29 11.50 -7.44 -4.43
CA ALA A 29 12.23 -8.30 -3.48
C ALA A 29 11.42 -8.60 -2.20
N ALA A 30 10.16 -9.02 -2.37
CA ALA A 30 9.23 -9.32 -1.30
C ALA A 30 9.85 -10.24 -0.23
N SER A 31 10.64 -11.25 -0.61
CA SER A 31 11.32 -12.17 0.31
C SER A 31 12.18 -11.51 1.41
N THR A 32 12.60 -10.26 1.25
CA THR A 32 13.45 -9.52 2.20
C THR A 32 12.67 -8.62 3.16
N ILE A 33 11.36 -8.51 2.97
CA ILE A 33 10.50 -7.56 3.68
C ILE A 33 9.93 -8.21 4.94
N ASN A 34 10.18 -7.57 6.09
CA ASN A 34 9.67 -8.01 7.39
C ASN A 34 8.50 -7.17 7.89
N HIS A 35 8.56 -5.85 7.66
CA HIS A 35 7.56 -4.89 8.14
C HIS A 35 7.19 -3.90 7.04
N ILE A 36 5.89 -3.67 6.90
CA ILE A 36 5.28 -2.74 5.95
C ILE A 36 4.34 -1.83 6.73
N SER A 37 4.47 -0.53 6.50
CA SER A 37 3.58 0.49 7.05
C SER A 37 2.79 1.13 5.90
N VAL A 38 1.46 1.03 5.97
CA VAL A 38 0.54 1.65 5.02
C VAL A 38 -0.24 2.71 5.76
N PHE A 39 -0.29 3.93 5.21
CA PHE A 39 -0.92 5.07 5.86
C PHE A 39 -1.47 6.07 4.84
N LEU A 40 -2.32 6.98 5.30
CA LEU A 40 -2.82 8.09 4.49
C LEU A 40 -1.81 9.23 4.45
N LEU A 41 -1.58 9.79 3.26
CA LEU A 41 -0.68 10.94 3.07
C LEU A 41 -1.30 12.27 3.56
N GLY A 42 -2.58 12.27 3.96
CA GLY A 42 -3.29 13.47 4.40
C GLY A 42 -3.69 14.44 3.27
N THR A 43 -3.43 14.09 2.01
CA THR A 43 -3.81 14.93 0.85
C THR A 43 -5.29 14.78 0.47
N VAL A 44 -5.86 13.59 0.66
CA VAL A 44 -7.27 13.27 0.36
C VAL A 44 -7.82 12.38 1.47
N PRO A 45 -8.87 12.80 2.20
CA PRO A 45 -9.52 11.97 3.20
C PRO A 45 -10.43 10.92 2.55
N PHE A 46 -10.81 9.90 3.32
CA PHE A 46 -11.87 9.00 2.88
C PHE A 46 -13.22 9.72 2.83
N PRO A 47 -14.11 9.33 1.89
CA PRO A 47 -15.51 9.73 1.96
C PRO A 47 -16.17 9.25 3.26
N ASP A 48 -17.16 10.00 3.75
CA ASP A 48 -17.86 9.67 4.99
C ASP A 48 -18.48 8.26 4.93
N GLY A 49 -18.22 7.47 5.97
CA GLY A 49 -18.70 6.09 6.08
C GLY A 49 -17.87 5.04 5.33
N TYR A 50 -16.79 5.44 4.65
CA TYR A 50 -15.87 4.53 3.96
C TYR A 50 -14.54 4.37 4.70
N GLY A 51 -13.91 3.20 4.50
CA GLY A 51 -12.55 2.92 4.92
C GLY A 51 -11.83 2.12 3.84
N ALA A 52 -10.55 1.82 4.05
CA ALA A 52 -9.80 0.92 3.18
C ALA A 52 -9.49 -0.40 3.87
N THR A 53 -9.41 -1.44 3.05
CA THR A 53 -8.86 -2.73 3.46
C THR A 53 -7.49 -2.89 2.80
N VAL A 54 -6.51 -3.40 3.56
CA VAL A 54 -5.15 -3.63 3.07
C VAL A 54 -5.00 -5.12 2.80
N HIS A 55 -4.73 -5.46 1.55
CA HIS A 55 -4.52 -6.84 1.10
C HIS A 55 -3.06 -7.02 0.70
N PHE A 56 -2.51 -8.19 0.97
CA PHE A 56 -1.16 -8.56 0.55
C PHE A 56 -1.21 -9.76 -0.37
N PHE A 57 -0.61 -9.61 -1.54
CA PHE A 57 -0.32 -10.73 -2.43
C PHE A 57 1.17 -11.05 -2.33
N TRP A 58 1.51 -12.15 -1.67
CA TRP A 58 2.89 -12.55 -1.45
C TRP A 58 3.27 -13.77 -2.29
N PRO A 59 4.38 -13.74 -3.04
CA PRO A 59 4.84 -14.92 -3.76
C PRO A 59 5.20 -16.04 -2.77
N GLY A 60 4.58 -17.22 -2.93
CA GLY A 60 4.90 -18.44 -2.17
C GLY A 60 4.10 -18.67 -0.88
N LYS A 61 3.18 -17.77 -0.50
CA LYS A 61 2.16 -18.04 0.52
C LYS A 61 0.78 -17.80 -0.10
N GLY A 62 0.32 -18.80 -0.84
CA GLY A 62 -1.07 -18.96 -1.27
C GLY A 62 -1.80 -19.87 -0.29
#